data_AF-A0A963VAU4-F1
#
_entry.id   AF-A0A963VAU4-F1
#
_cell.length_a   1.000
_cell.length_b   1.000
_cell.length_c   1.000
_cell.angle_alpha   90.00
_cell.angle_beta   90.00
_cell.angle_gamma   90.00
#
_symmetry.space_group_name_H-M   'P 1'
#
loop_
_entity.id
_entity.type
_entity.pdbx_description
1 polymer ?
#
loop_
_entity_poly.entity_id
_entity_poly.type
_entity_poly.pdbx_seq_one_letter_code
_entity_poly.pdbx_strand_id
1 'polypeptide(L)'
;EAMRFFKIEPAEITVFHDELDLAPGKCRVKMGGGHAGHNGLRSIHAHIGEGYQRVRLGIGHPGHKDRVAPYVLSDFAKADGDWLDDLLRGISDGAVALAEGDAARFQNAVALRTAPPRSSTAGGKPAESSVSLSTPARPQAEAMPNGDQAPEDVRSALQKLMDRFR
;
A
#
# COMPACT_ATOMS: atom_id res chain seq x y z
N GLU A 1 18.42 -9.08 26.22
CA GLU A 1 19.47 -8.39 27.01
C GLU A 1 19.37 -6.87 26.97
N ALA A 2 19.54 -6.18 25.82
CA ALA A 2 19.50 -4.70 25.77
C ALA A 2 18.31 -4.07 26.52
N MET A 3 17.08 -4.53 26.27
CA MET A 3 15.88 -4.08 27.00
C MET A 3 16.00 -4.23 28.52
N ARG A 4 16.45 -5.40 28.99
CA ARG A 4 16.59 -5.71 30.43
C ARG A 4 17.63 -4.80 31.09
N PHE A 5 18.71 -4.50 30.37
CA PHE A 5 19.77 -3.60 30.83
C PHE A 5 19.27 -2.16 30.99
N PHE A 6 18.56 -1.64 29.97
CA PHE A 6 18.01 -0.28 29.99
C PHE A 6 16.64 -0.16 30.69
N LYS A 7 16.05 -1.28 31.12
CA LYS A 7 14.71 -1.37 31.75
C LYS A 7 13.59 -0.80 30.87
N ILE A 8 13.66 -1.11 29.58
CA ILE A 8 12.72 -0.67 28.54
C ILE A 8 11.66 -1.75 28.33
N GLU A 9 10.39 -1.38 28.32
CA GLU A 9 9.25 -2.25 28.02
C GLU A 9 9.02 -2.40 26.50
N PRO A 10 8.38 -3.50 26.02
CA PRO A 10 8.17 -3.71 24.58
C PRO A 10 7.46 -2.54 23.87
N ALA A 11 6.52 -1.89 24.55
CA ALA A 11 5.73 -0.78 24.00
C ALA A 11 6.56 0.50 23.71
N GLU A 12 7.71 0.64 24.37
CA GLU A 12 8.64 1.77 24.20
C GLU A 12 9.62 1.55 23.03
N ILE A 13 9.55 0.39 22.37
CA ILE A 13 10.46 0.01 21.28
C ILE A 13 9.80 0.28 19.94
N THR A 14 10.56 0.91 19.05
CA THR A 14 10.22 0.99 17.63
C THR A 14 11.20 0.19 16.79
N VAL A 15 10.69 -0.80 16.05
CA VAL A 15 11.45 -1.61 15.10
C VAL A 15 11.18 -1.13 13.68
N PHE A 16 12.24 -0.77 12.97
CA PHE A 16 12.21 -0.52 11.53
C PHE A 16 12.44 -1.85 10.81
N HIS A 17 11.62 -2.15 9.80
CA HIS A 17 11.79 -3.35 8.98
C HIS A 17 11.32 -3.12 7.55
N ASP A 18 11.88 -3.86 6.60
CA ASP A 18 11.39 -3.93 5.24
C ASP A 18 10.02 -4.63 5.17
N GLU A 19 9.20 -4.18 4.23
CA GLU A 19 7.82 -4.62 4.08
C GLU A 19 7.51 -4.87 2.61
N LEU A 20 7.13 -6.12 2.30
CA LEU A 20 6.82 -6.58 0.96
C LEU A 20 5.38 -6.20 0.55
N ASP A 21 4.47 -6.12 1.53
CA ASP A 21 3.06 -5.79 1.32
C ASP A 21 2.83 -4.30 1.02
N LEU A 22 3.85 -3.45 1.20
CA LEU A 22 3.80 -2.01 0.92
C LEU A 22 4.60 -1.70 -0.34
N ALA A 23 4.04 -0.84 -1.20
CA ALA A 23 4.72 -0.37 -2.39
C ALA A 23 6.03 0.38 -2.04
N PRO A 24 7.03 0.39 -2.95
CA PRO A 24 8.28 1.14 -2.79
C PRO A 24 8.06 2.57 -2.29
N GLY A 25 8.88 2.99 -1.33
CA GLY A 25 8.82 4.33 -0.74
C GLY A 25 7.64 4.60 0.20
N LYS A 26 6.74 3.63 0.45
CA LYS A 26 5.63 3.81 1.39
C LYS A 26 6.02 3.44 2.81
N CYS A 27 5.95 4.42 3.71
CA CYS A 27 6.13 4.23 5.15
C CYS A 27 4.78 4.18 5.89
N ARG A 28 4.67 3.27 6.86
CA ARG A 28 3.54 3.18 7.80
C ARG A 28 4.02 2.82 9.20
N VAL A 29 3.50 3.50 10.21
CA VAL A 29 3.70 3.12 11.62
C VAL A 29 2.53 2.28 12.10
N LYS A 30 2.80 1.20 12.83
CA LYS A 30 1.79 0.34 13.44
C LYS A 30 2.28 -0.20 14.80
N MET A 31 1.43 -0.11 15.81
CA MET A 31 1.62 -0.84 17.07
C MET A 31 1.16 -2.30 16.90
N GLY A 32 1.98 -3.25 17.34
CA GLY A 32 1.61 -4.65 17.48
C GLY A 32 1.31 -5.43 16.19
N GLY A 33 0.94 -6.71 16.37
CA GLY A 33 0.48 -7.64 15.33
C GLY A 33 1.57 -8.50 14.69
N GLY A 34 1.15 -9.53 13.97
CA GLY A 34 2.02 -10.61 13.48
C GLY A 34 3.18 -10.21 12.54
N HIS A 35 4.16 -11.11 12.46
CA HIS A 35 5.44 -10.92 11.78
C HIS A 35 5.43 -11.14 10.26
N ALA A 36 4.28 -11.38 9.62
CA ALA A 36 4.11 -11.48 8.16
C ALA A 36 5.11 -12.38 7.38
N GLY A 37 5.66 -13.42 8.04
CA GLY A 37 6.71 -14.28 7.46
C GLY A 37 8.14 -13.73 7.57
N HIS A 38 8.34 -12.46 7.92
CA HIS A 38 9.66 -11.83 8.11
C HIS A 38 10.45 -12.49 9.26
N ASN A 39 11.65 -12.98 8.96
CA ASN A 39 12.45 -13.78 9.91
C ASN A 39 13.00 -12.97 11.10
N GLY A 40 13.44 -11.72 10.88
CA GLY A 40 13.85 -10.81 11.97
C GLY A 40 12.72 -10.56 12.99
N LEU A 41 11.55 -10.08 12.55
CA LEU A 41 10.36 -9.92 13.39
C LEU A 41 9.97 -11.22 14.11
N ARG A 42 10.00 -12.38 13.45
CA ARG A 42 9.76 -13.69 14.10
C ARG A 42 10.71 -13.92 15.27
N SER A 43 12.00 -13.61 15.11
CA SER A 43 12.99 -13.72 16.18
C SER A 43 12.69 -12.73 17.32
N ILE A 44 12.38 -11.48 17.01
CA ILE A 44 12.01 -10.46 18.01
C ILE A 44 10.79 -10.92 18.83
N HIS A 45 9.73 -11.43 18.17
CA HIS A 45 8.52 -11.93 18.84
C HIS A 45 8.84 -13.05 19.84
N ALA A 46 9.76 -13.95 19.51
CA ALA A 46 10.16 -15.05 20.38
C ALA A 46 10.88 -14.59 21.67
N HIS A 47 11.44 -13.38 21.68
CA HIS A 47 12.19 -12.84 22.82
C HIS A 47 11.40 -11.82 23.66
N ILE A 48 10.56 -11.00 23.02
CA ILE A 48 9.94 -9.81 23.65
C ILE A 48 8.42 -9.70 23.40
N GLY A 49 7.82 -10.69 22.74
CA GLY A 49 6.43 -10.65 22.30
C GLY A 49 6.21 -9.70 21.11
N GLU A 50 4.95 -9.49 20.74
CA GLU A 50 4.58 -8.63 19.61
C GLU A 50 4.22 -7.19 19.99
N GLY A 51 4.23 -6.84 21.28
CA GLY A 51 3.71 -5.58 21.82
C GLY A 51 4.59 -4.33 21.59
N TYR A 52 5.28 -4.23 20.46
CA TYR A 52 6.18 -3.13 20.10
C TYR A 52 5.69 -2.36 18.86
N GLN A 53 6.18 -1.13 18.71
CA GLN A 53 5.88 -0.29 17.56
C GLN A 53 6.72 -0.70 16.34
N ARG A 54 6.13 -0.63 15.15
CA ARG A 54 6.77 -1.04 13.89
C ARG A 54 6.69 0.07 12.86
N VAL A 55 7.84 0.47 12.32
CA VAL A 55 7.95 1.30 11.13
C VAL A 55 8.15 0.37 9.95
N ARG A 56 7.09 0.21 9.15
CA ARG A 56 7.03 -0.66 7.97
C ARG A 56 7.55 0.14 6.78
N LEU A 57 8.68 -0.27 6.22
CA LEU A 57 9.34 0.38 5.07
C LEU A 57 9.02 -0.41 3.80
N GLY A 58 8.11 0.11 2.98
CA GLY A 58 7.71 -0.54 1.73
C GLY A 58 8.87 -0.65 0.75
N ILE A 59 9.26 -1.88 0.45
CA ILE A 59 10.20 -2.23 -0.62
C ILE A 59 9.46 -2.82 -1.84
N GLY A 60 8.23 -3.33 -1.66
CA GLY A 60 7.46 -4.03 -2.69
C GLY A 60 7.71 -5.54 -2.71
N HIS A 61 6.97 -6.27 -3.55
CA HIS A 61 7.04 -7.73 -3.62
C HIS A 61 7.50 -8.21 -5.02
N PRO A 62 8.43 -9.18 -5.14
CA PRO A 62 8.93 -9.69 -6.43
C PRO A 62 7.93 -10.63 -7.16
N GLY A 63 6.62 -10.44 -6.97
CA GLY A 63 5.51 -11.25 -7.52
C GLY A 63 5.38 -12.70 -7.00
N HIS A 64 6.48 -13.43 -6.86
CA HIS A 64 6.51 -14.86 -6.48
C HIS A 64 7.27 -15.10 -5.19
N LYS A 65 6.73 -15.97 -4.32
CA LYS A 65 7.29 -16.27 -2.99
C LYS A 65 8.73 -16.79 -3.04
N ASP A 66 9.05 -17.63 -4.01
CA ASP A 66 10.39 -18.22 -4.15
C ASP A 66 11.47 -17.17 -4.50
N ARG A 67 11.06 -15.99 -5.01
CA ARG A 67 11.95 -14.86 -5.28
C ARG A 67 12.11 -13.91 -4.09
N VAL A 68 11.36 -14.08 -2.99
CA VAL A 68 11.42 -13.16 -1.85
C VAL A 68 12.78 -13.20 -1.16
N ALA A 69 13.30 -14.39 -0.86
CA ALA A 69 14.59 -14.52 -0.19
C ALA A 69 15.77 -13.86 -0.94
N PRO A 70 16.00 -14.10 -2.24
CA PRO A 70 17.05 -13.38 -2.96
C PRO A 70 16.74 -11.89 -3.13
N TYR A 71 15.47 -11.49 -3.22
CA TYR A 71 15.07 -10.08 -3.37
C TYR A 71 15.44 -9.24 -2.13
N VAL A 72 15.08 -9.68 -0.92
CA VAL A 72 15.40 -8.94 0.32
C VAL A 72 16.89 -9.00 0.72
N LEU A 73 17.68 -9.85 0.04
CA LEU A 73 19.12 -9.97 0.21
C LEU A 73 19.92 -9.29 -0.93
N SER A 74 19.23 -8.67 -1.89
CA SER A 74 19.86 -7.93 -2.99
C SER A 74 19.98 -6.44 -2.66
N ASP A 75 20.96 -5.77 -3.25
CA ASP A 75 21.06 -4.32 -3.23
C ASP A 75 19.88 -3.67 -4.00
N PHE A 76 19.52 -2.45 -3.60
CA PHE A 76 18.57 -1.61 -4.34
C PHE A 76 19.07 -1.28 -5.75
N ALA A 77 18.15 -1.17 -6.71
CA ALA A 77 18.52 -0.78 -8.08
C ALA A 77 18.91 0.71 -8.12
N LYS A 78 19.73 1.11 -9.10
CA LYS A 78 20.07 2.55 -9.28
C LYS A 78 18.85 3.44 -9.50
N ALA A 79 17.78 2.89 -10.07
CA ALA A 79 16.51 3.59 -10.27
C ALA A 79 15.73 3.83 -8.96
N ASP A 80 16.09 3.13 -7.88
CA ASP A 80 15.46 3.30 -6.56
C ASP A 80 16.08 4.44 -5.74
N GLY A 81 17.24 4.95 -6.14
CA GLY A 81 18.04 5.90 -5.36
C GLY A 81 17.28 7.16 -4.94
N ASP A 82 16.53 7.77 -5.86
CA ASP A 82 15.80 9.02 -5.61
C ASP A 82 14.71 8.84 -4.54
N TRP A 83 13.85 7.82 -4.69
CA TRP A 83 12.77 7.58 -3.71
C TRP A 83 13.31 7.07 -2.38
N LEU A 84 14.43 6.34 -2.39
CA LEU A 84 15.08 5.84 -1.19
C LEU A 84 15.73 6.97 -0.37
N ASP A 85 16.41 7.91 -1.02
CA ASP A 85 16.98 9.10 -0.37
C ASP A 85 15.89 9.98 0.25
N ASP A 86 14.79 10.24 -0.46
CA ASP A 86 13.63 10.97 0.09
C ASP A 86 12.97 10.23 1.28
N LEU A 87 12.84 8.91 1.21
CA LEU A 87 12.32 8.09 2.31
C LEU A 87 13.24 8.18 3.55
N LEU A 88 14.55 8.00 3.38
CA LEU A 88 15.53 8.01 4.47
C LEU A 88 15.66 9.42 5.11
N ARG A 89 15.62 10.48 4.30
CA ARG A 89 15.57 11.87 4.79
C ARG A 89 14.28 12.14 5.54
N GLY A 90 13.13 11.70 5.04
CA GLY A 90 11.85 11.84 5.73
C GLY A 90 11.81 11.11 7.08
N ILE A 91 12.44 9.94 7.17
CA ILE A 91 12.62 9.21 8.43
C ILE A 91 13.50 10.00 9.39
N SER A 92 14.61 10.58 8.90
CA SER A 92 15.54 11.39 9.70
C SER A 92 14.85 12.66 10.23
N ASP A 93 14.13 13.39 9.37
CA ASP A 93 13.35 14.58 9.72
C ASP A 93 12.28 14.28 10.78
N GLY A 94 11.66 13.10 10.72
CA GLY A 94 10.64 12.65 11.66
C GLY A 94 11.16 12.00 12.94
N ALA A 95 12.44 11.65 13.03
CA ALA A 95 12.97 10.74 14.05
C ALA A 95 12.74 11.22 15.50
N VAL A 96 12.84 12.53 15.74
CA VAL A 96 12.57 13.13 17.07
C VAL A 96 11.12 12.92 17.49
N ALA A 97 10.17 13.24 16.60
CA ALA A 97 8.74 13.06 16.87
C ALA A 97 8.38 11.57 17.12
N LEU A 98 9.04 10.65 16.41
CA LEU A 98 8.86 9.21 16.64
C LEU A 98 9.36 8.77 18.03
N ALA A 99 10.49 9.30 18.47
CA ALA A 99 11.05 9.04 19.81
C ALA A 99 10.20 9.64 20.94
N GLU A 100 9.50 10.75 20.67
CA GLU A 100 8.50 11.36 21.56
C GLU A 100 7.14 10.64 21.54
N GLY A 101 6.97 9.59 20.71
CA GLY A 101 5.72 8.84 20.56
C GLY A 101 4.71 9.43 19.57
N ASP A 102 5.01 10.55 18.93
CA ASP A 102 4.17 11.18 17.90
C ASP A 102 4.36 10.52 16.52
N ALA A 103 3.82 9.31 16.41
CA ALA A 103 3.77 8.54 15.17
C ALA A 103 2.99 9.22 14.03
N ALA A 104 2.13 10.21 14.34
CA ALA A 104 1.39 10.97 13.33
C ALA A 104 2.27 12.03 12.67
N ARG A 105 3.00 12.81 13.48
CA ARG A 105 3.97 13.80 13.01
C ARG A 105 5.16 13.16 12.30
N PHE A 106 5.66 12.02 12.79
CA PHE A 106 6.64 11.21 12.06
C PHE A 106 6.14 10.84 10.66
N GLN A 107 4.94 10.26 10.53
CA GLN A 107 4.39 9.90 9.22
C GLN A 107 4.15 11.10 8.31
N ASN A 108 3.82 12.26 8.86
CA ASN A 108 3.71 13.51 8.10
C ASN A 108 5.07 13.95 7.54
N ALA A 109 6.13 13.95 8.36
CA ALA A 109 7.49 14.27 7.91
C ALA A 109 7.95 13.34 6.75
N VAL A 110 7.70 12.03 6.85
CA VAL A 110 7.99 11.10 5.74
C VAL A 110 7.12 11.38 4.51
N ALA A 111 5.84 11.69 4.69
CA ALA A 111 4.92 11.97 3.59
C ALA A 111 5.28 13.25 2.81
N LEU A 112 5.76 14.30 3.49
CA LEU A 112 6.18 15.55 2.84
C LEU A 112 7.34 15.36 1.85
N ARG A 113 8.23 14.39 2.09
CA ARG A 113 9.30 13.98 1.16
C ARG A 113 8.77 13.03 0.08
N THR A 114 8.12 11.94 0.49
CA THR A 114 7.77 10.81 -0.39
C THR A 114 6.49 10.98 -1.22
N ALA A 115 5.69 12.00 -0.92
CA ALA A 115 4.46 12.35 -1.63
C ALA A 115 4.16 13.85 -1.48
N PRO A 116 5.04 14.74 -1.99
CA PRO A 116 4.90 16.18 -1.80
C PRO A 116 3.54 16.64 -2.34
N PRO A 117 2.81 17.51 -1.60
CA PRO A 117 1.54 18.02 -2.06
C PRO A 117 1.74 18.78 -3.37
N ARG A 118 1.01 18.40 -4.42
CA ARG A 118 1.00 19.18 -5.67
C ARG A 118 0.53 20.60 -5.33
N SER A 119 1.35 21.60 -5.63
CA SER A 119 0.98 23.00 -5.44
C SER A 119 -0.28 23.30 -6.27
N SER A 120 -1.30 23.88 -5.62
CA SER A 120 -2.58 24.23 -6.26
C SER A 120 -2.48 25.48 -7.15
N THR A 121 -1.29 25.79 -7.65
CA THR A 121 -0.92 27.00 -8.41
C THR A 121 -0.14 26.69 -9.70
N ALA A 122 -0.16 25.44 -10.16
CA ALA A 122 0.21 25.07 -11.53
C ALA A 122 -1.04 24.64 -12.32
N GLY A 123 -1.52 25.51 -13.21
CA GLY A 123 -2.73 25.27 -13.99
C GLY A 123 -2.55 24.19 -15.07
N GLY A 124 -3.54 23.31 -15.20
CA GLY A 124 -3.57 22.28 -16.24
C GLY A 124 -4.69 21.27 -16.00
N LYS A 125 -5.87 21.51 -16.59
CA LYS A 125 -6.89 20.45 -16.73
C LYS A 125 -6.27 19.33 -17.58
N PRO A 126 -6.39 18.04 -17.21
CA PRO A 126 -6.17 16.96 -18.15
C PRO A 126 -7.20 17.12 -19.28
N ALA A 127 -6.74 17.18 -20.52
CA ALA A 127 -7.63 17.12 -21.66
C ALA A 127 -8.26 15.73 -21.74
N GLU A 128 -9.58 15.66 -21.83
CA GLU A 128 -10.28 14.42 -22.15
C GLU A 128 -9.91 14.01 -23.58
N SER A 129 -9.06 12.99 -23.70
CA SER A 129 -8.69 12.43 -25.00
C SER A 129 -9.86 11.64 -25.56
N SER A 130 -10.71 12.32 -26.30
CA SER A 130 -11.79 11.74 -27.12
C SER A 130 -11.20 10.89 -28.25
N VAL A 131 -11.02 9.60 -27.98
CA VAL A 131 -10.64 8.62 -29.00
C VAL A 131 -11.88 8.32 -29.85
N SER A 132 -12.07 9.12 -30.91
CA SER A 132 -13.02 8.83 -31.98
C SER A 132 -12.59 7.58 -32.74
N LEU A 133 -13.18 6.43 -32.40
CA LEU A 133 -13.07 5.21 -33.20
C LEU A 133 -14.13 5.23 -34.30
N SER A 134 -13.66 5.27 -35.55
CA SER A 134 -14.46 5.28 -36.76
C SER A 134 -14.98 3.89 -37.12
N THR A 135 -16.29 3.80 -37.39
CA THR A 135 -16.96 2.57 -37.84
C THR A 135 -16.69 2.30 -39.33
N PRO A 136 -16.18 1.13 -39.73
CA PRO A 136 -16.25 0.67 -41.13
C PRO A 136 -17.62 0.04 -41.41
N ALA A 137 -18.19 0.33 -42.59
CA ALA A 137 -19.51 -0.16 -42.99
C ALA A 137 -19.57 -1.69 -43.19
N ARG A 138 -20.74 -2.28 -42.93
CA ARG A 138 -21.10 -3.67 -43.31
C ARG A 138 -22.26 -3.66 -44.31
N PRO A 139 -22.31 -4.61 -45.27
CA PRO A 139 -23.33 -4.64 -46.33
C PRO A 139 -24.68 -5.22 -45.86
N GLN A 140 -25.71 -4.99 -46.69
CA GLN A 140 -27.12 -5.35 -46.46
C GLN A 140 -27.40 -6.86 -46.61
N ALA A 141 -28.37 -7.38 -45.84
CA ALA A 141 -29.12 -8.60 -46.13
C ALA A 141 -30.41 -8.69 -45.29
N GLU A 142 -31.42 -9.41 -45.78
CA GLU A 142 -32.77 -9.56 -45.19
C GLU A 142 -33.22 -11.04 -45.32
N ALA A 143 -34.28 -11.54 -44.68
CA ALA A 143 -35.30 -10.94 -43.79
C ALA A 143 -35.90 -12.00 -42.84
N MET A 144 -36.64 -11.56 -41.80
CA MET A 144 -37.70 -12.31 -41.07
C MET A 144 -37.30 -13.56 -40.24
N PRO A 145 -38.11 -14.02 -39.24
CA PRO A 145 -39.08 -13.30 -38.40
C PRO A 145 -38.96 -13.56 -36.87
N ASN A 146 -39.79 -12.85 -36.10
CA ASN A 146 -40.01 -12.82 -34.64
C ASN A 146 -39.71 -14.06 -33.76
N GLY A 147 -39.20 -13.80 -32.54
CA GLY A 147 -39.21 -14.68 -31.38
C GLY A 147 -39.05 -13.89 -30.06
N ASP A 148 -39.79 -14.28 -29.01
CA ASP A 148 -40.06 -13.59 -27.73
C ASP A 148 -38.97 -12.69 -27.11
N GLN A 149 -39.41 -11.53 -26.60
CA GLN A 149 -38.69 -10.74 -25.58
C GLN A 149 -39.21 -11.10 -24.18
N ALA A 150 -38.33 -11.54 -23.29
CA ALA A 150 -38.64 -11.65 -21.87
C ALA A 150 -38.69 -10.24 -21.22
N PRO A 151 -39.63 -9.97 -20.29
CA PRO A 151 -39.77 -8.64 -19.69
C PRO A 151 -38.63 -8.31 -18.73
N GLU A 152 -38.15 -7.07 -18.75
CA GLU A 152 -37.11 -6.59 -17.83
C GLU A 152 -37.63 -6.49 -16.38
N ASP A 153 -36.89 -7.06 -15.43
CA ASP A 153 -37.26 -7.06 -14.02
C ASP A 153 -36.96 -5.71 -13.34
N VAL A 154 -37.97 -4.85 -13.30
CA VAL A 154 -37.97 -3.48 -12.76
C VAL A 154 -37.69 -3.36 -11.25
N ARG A 155 -37.47 -4.46 -10.53
CA ARG A 155 -37.28 -4.43 -9.06
C ARG A 155 -35.91 -3.87 -8.64
N SER A 156 -35.92 -3.06 -7.59
CA SER A 156 -34.75 -2.47 -6.93
C SER A 156 -33.74 -3.52 -6.45
N ALA A 157 -32.45 -3.17 -6.47
CA ALA A 157 -31.35 -4.04 -6.04
C ALA A 157 -31.50 -4.54 -4.59
N LEU A 158 -32.10 -3.74 -3.70
CA LEU A 158 -32.33 -4.14 -2.31
C LEU A 158 -33.35 -5.29 -2.20
N GLN A 159 -34.41 -5.26 -3.03
CA GLN A 159 -35.43 -6.31 -3.07
C GLN A 159 -34.84 -7.64 -3.56
N LYS A 160 -34.00 -7.58 -4.60
CA LYS A 160 -33.28 -8.73 -5.17
C LYS A 160 -32.25 -9.33 -4.20
N LEU A 161 -31.75 -8.55 -3.23
CA LEU A 161 -30.85 -9.03 -2.18
C LEU A 161 -31.61 -9.81 -1.10
N MET A 162 -32.79 -9.34 -0.68
CA MET A 162 -33.56 -9.96 0.41
C MET A 162 -34.09 -11.35 0.05
N ASP A 163 -34.55 -11.56 -1.19
CA ASP A 163 -35.02 -12.87 -1.67
C ASP A 163 -33.88 -13.92 -1.77
N ARG A 164 -32.61 -13.50 -1.75
CA ARG A 164 -31.44 -14.39 -1.86
C ARG A 164 -31.00 -15.03 -0.53
N PHE A 165 -31.54 -14.56 0.59
CA PHE A 165 -31.21 -15.02 1.95
C PHE A 165 -32.42 -15.65 2.66
N ARG A 166 -33.28 -16.35 1.90
CA ARG A 166 -34.46 -17.04 2.40
C ARG A 166 -34.53 -18.49 1.92
#